data_AF-A0AAN4Z8D6-F1
#
_entry.id   AF-A0AAN4Z8D6-F1
#
_cell.length_a   1.000
_cell.length_b   1.000
_cell.length_c   1.000
_cell.angle_alpha   90.00
_cell.angle_beta   90.00
_cell.angle_gamma   90.00
#
_symmetry.space_group_name_H-M   'P 1'
#
loop_
_entity.id
_entity.type
_entity.pdbx_description
1 polymer ?
#
loop_
_entity_poly.entity_id
_entity_poly.type
_entity_poly.pdbx_seq_one_letter_code
_entity_poly.pdbx_strand_id
1 'polypeptide(L)'
;KEPANFPKITRMISYFSRIGVLVFEKSGILDEKDEEFFNAVQSSLGDAKIDRLEVFEKTVGEQLQIRIVDLCRKHRIRKVSIETGVLTTSTFKNFVSQLVHLGATLDLIENTHSNHLVYFNKSRVFWDKLKEGLKEENVSMRMLTRHDDDFHTNYTHYMRTHIRCE
;
A
#
# COMPACT_ATOMS: atom_id res chain seq x y z
N LYS A 1 17.34 23.71 -5.02
CA LYS A 1 16.97 23.46 -3.61
C LYS A 1 17.77 22.24 -3.19
N GLU A 2 18.68 22.37 -2.25
CA GLU A 2 19.41 21.21 -1.72
C GLU A 2 18.42 20.26 -1.04
N PRO A 3 18.53 18.93 -1.24
CA PRO A 3 17.72 17.98 -0.49
C PRO A 3 18.05 18.12 0.99
N ALA A 4 17.03 18.13 1.84
CA ALA A 4 17.20 18.19 3.30
C ALA A 4 18.02 16.97 3.74
N ASN A 5 19.31 17.22 4.02
CA ASN A 5 20.23 16.20 4.49
C ASN A 5 19.89 15.92 5.96
N PHE A 6 19.43 14.72 6.29
CA PHE A 6 19.12 14.28 7.68
C PHE A 6 20.18 13.31 8.25
N PRO A 7 21.50 13.64 8.22
CA PRO A 7 22.55 12.69 8.56
C PRO A 7 22.49 12.15 10.00
N LYS A 8 21.84 12.87 10.92
CA LYS A 8 21.65 12.41 12.31
C LYS A 8 20.59 11.30 12.42
N ILE A 9 19.53 11.36 11.62
CA ILE A 9 18.46 10.34 11.61
C ILE A 9 18.96 9.07 10.91
N THR A 10 19.68 9.23 9.79
CA THR A 10 20.33 8.15 9.05
C THR A 10 21.26 7.31 9.94
N ARG A 11 22.12 7.97 10.74
CA ARG A 11 22.98 7.27 11.71
C ARG A 11 22.19 6.53 12.78
N MET A 12 21.14 7.13 13.34
CA MET A 12 20.34 6.49 14.39
C MET A 12 19.62 5.23 13.86
N ILE A 13 19.07 5.30 12.65
CA ILE A 13 18.33 4.20 12.03
C ILE A 13 19.25 3.01 11.70
N SER A 14 20.50 3.28 11.27
CA SER A 14 21.46 2.22 10.92
C SER A 14 21.87 1.31 12.09
N TYR A 15 21.60 1.70 13.34
CA TYR A 15 21.86 0.84 14.51
C TYR A 15 20.78 -0.21 14.74
N PHE A 16 19.60 -0.07 14.13
CA PHE A 16 18.54 -1.04 14.28
C PHE A 16 18.72 -2.19 13.29
N SER A 17 18.89 -3.40 13.80
CA SER A 17 18.83 -4.62 12.98
C SER A 17 17.42 -4.93 12.48
N ARG A 18 16.40 -4.34 13.11
CA ARG A 18 14.99 -4.59 12.84
C ARG A 18 14.12 -3.37 13.15
N ILE A 19 13.17 -3.09 12.27
CA ILE A 19 12.14 -2.07 12.41
C ILE A 19 10.78 -2.78 12.40
N GLY A 20 9.95 -2.52 13.41
CA GLY A 20 8.64 -3.14 13.52
C GLY A 20 7.68 -2.66 12.43
N VAL A 21 7.57 -1.34 12.24
CA VAL A 21 6.67 -0.75 11.26
C VAL A 21 7.36 0.42 10.58
N LEU A 22 7.37 0.43 9.25
CA LEU A 22 7.69 1.59 8.45
C LEU A 22 6.37 2.20 7.95
N VAL A 23 6.12 3.46 8.30
CA VAL A 23 4.90 4.18 7.92
C VAL A 23 5.25 5.29 6.94
N PHE A 24 4.56 5.29 5.80
CA PHE A 24 4.51 6.42 4.88
C PHE A 24 3.16 7.11 4.99
N GLU A 25 3.14 8.17 5.77
CA GLU A 25 1.96 9.00 6.00
C GLU A 25 2.26 10.40 5.50
N LYS A 26 1.95 10.67 4.22
CA LYS A 26 2.01 12.05 3.71
C LYS A 26 1.27 12.22 2.40
N SER A 27 0.12 12.88 2.44
CA SER A 27 -0.67 13.18 1.25
C SER A 27 0.13 13.97 0.20
N GLY A 28 0.44 13.33 -0.93
CA GLY A 28 0.99 14.01 -2.12
C GLY A 28 2.51 14.21 -2.14
N ILE A 29 3.27 13.55 -1.26
CA ILE A 29 4.74 13.52 -1.36
C ILE A 29 5.25 12.26 -2.05
N LEU A 30 4.50 11.15 -2.02
CA LEU A 30 4.77 10.03 -2.91
C LEU A 30 4.18 10.27 -4.31
N ASP A 31 4.22 11.52 -4.78
CA ASP A 31 4.02 11.82 -6.20
C ASP A 31 4.99 10.94 -6.99
N GLU A 32 4.57 10.46 -8.16
CA GLU A 32 5.35 9.53 -9.01
C GLU A 32 6.79 10.02 -9.28
N LYS A 33 7.06 11.31 -9.07
CA LYS A 33 8.33 12.00 -9.28
C LYS A 33 9.28 12.00 -8.08
N ASP A 34 8.87 11.59 -6.89
CA ASP A 34 9.73 11.69 -5.69
C ASP A 34 10.63 10.43 -5.53
N GLU A 35 11.45 10.16 -6.55
CA GLU A 35 12.46 9.07 -6.49
C GLU A 35 13.49 9.32 -5.38
N GLU A 36 13.82 10.60 -5.14
CA GLU A 36 14.80 11.00 -4.14
C GLU A 36 14.37 10.59 -2.73
N PHE A 37 13.08 10.73 -2.39
CA PHE A 37 12.56 10.28 -1.10
C PHE A 37 12.76 8.78 -0.88
N PHE A 38 12.37 7.93 -1.84
CA PHE A 38 12.51 6.48 -1.71
C PHE A 38 13.97 6.04 -1.64
N ASN A 39 14.83 6.66 -2.45
CA ASN A 39 16.27 6.40 -2.42
C ASN A 39 16.90 6.83 -1.09
N ALA A 40 16.49 7.97 -0.53
CA ALA A 40 16.94 8.44 0.78
C ALA A 40 16.47 7.53 1.92
N VAL A 41 15.23 7.04 1.85
CA VAL A 41 14.69 6.07 2.81
C VAL A 41 15.44 4.74 2.70
N GLN A 42 15.55 4.18 1.50
CA GLN A 42 16.26 2.92 1.26
C GLN A 42 17.74 2.97 1.65
N SER A 43 18.43 4.10 1.45
CA SER A 43 19.83 4.26 1.88
C SER A 43 19.93 4.42 3.39
N SER A 44 19.00 5.14 4.01
CA SER A 44 19.01 5.37 5.46
C SER A 44 18.64 4.14 6.29
N LEU A 45 17.80 3.27 5.75
CA LEU A 45 17.43 2.01 6.39
C LEU A 45 18.55 0.95 6.30
N GLY A 46 19.51 1.11 5.38
CA GLY A 46 20.57 0.13 5.15
C GLY A 46 20.00 -1.26 4.86
N ASP A 47 20.46 -2.26 5.63
CA ASP A 47 20.01 -3.65 5.55
C ASP A 47 19.02 -4.03 6.66
N ALA A 48 18.45 -3.04 7.36
CA ALA A 48 17.50 -3.30 8.44
C ALA A 48 16.30 -4.10 7.92
N LYS A 49 15.95 -5.17 8.64
CA LYS A 49 14.72 -5.92 8.37
C LYS A 49 13.51 -5.11 8.81
N ILE A 50 12.47 -5.06 7.99
CA ILE A 50 11.23 -4.35 8.31
C ILE A 50 10.10 -5.38 8.36
N ASP A 51 9.35 -5.43 9.47
CA ASP A 51 8.28 -6.43 9.60
C ASP A 51 7.01 -6.05 8.84
N ARG A 52 6.65 -4.76 8.86
CA ARG A 52 5.43 -4.23 8.24
C ARG A 52 5.67 -2.89 7.56
N LEU A 53 5.07 -2.72 6.39
CA LEU A 53 4.96 -1.45 5.69
C LEU A 53 3.50 -0.97 5.73
N GLU A 54 3.29 0.29 6.09
CA GLU A 54 1.99 0.96 6.02
C GLU A 54 2.12 2.18 5.10
N VAL A 55 1.23 2.28 4.12
CA VAL A 55 1.20 3.38 3.15
C VAL A 55 -0.17 4.04 3.22
N PHE A 56 -0.19 5.33 3.53
CA PHE A 56 -1.39 6.15 3.56
C PHE A 56 -1.28 7.19 2.46
N GLU A 57 -1.92 6.93 1.31
CA GLU A 57 -1.86 7.81 0.15
C GLU A 57 -3.18 7.95 -0.58
N LYS A 58 -3.45 9.15 -1.09
CA LYS A 58 -4.72 9.41 -1.80
C LYS A 58 -4.84 8.57 -3.07
N THR A 59 -3.72 8.41 -3.79
CA THR A 59 -3.64 7.69 -5.06
C THR A 59 -2.44 6.77 -5.06
N VAL A 60 -2.64 5.50 -5.41
CA VAL A 60 -1.57 4.52 -5.59
C VAL A 60 -1.43 4.19 -7.08
N GLY A 61 -0.50 4.90 -7.72
CA GLY A 61 -0.12 4.73 -9.12
C GLY A 61 0.81 3.54 -9.35
N GLU A 62 1.14 3.30 -10.62
CA GLU A 62 2.02 2.20 -11.03
C GLU A 62 3.44 2.33 -10.45
N GLN A 63 4.00 3.55 -10.48
CA GLN A 63 5.34 3.80 -9.94
C GLN A 63 5.43 3.52 -8.44
N LEU A 64 4.41 3.91 -7.67
CA LEU A 64 4.37 3.63 -6.25
C LEU A 64 4.26 2.11 -5.97
N GLN A 65 3.46 1.38 -6.77
CA GLN A 65 3.37 -0.07 -6.68
C GLN A 65 4.73 -0.75 -6.89
N ILE A 66 5.51 -0.32 -7.90
CA ILE A 66 6.86 -0.83 -8.15
C ILE A 66 7.77 -0.59 -6.95
N ARG A 67 7.80 0.63 -6.41
CA ARG A 67 8.65 0.99 -5.28
C ARG A 67 8.30 0.23 -4.00
N ILE A 68 7.01 -0.03 -3.77
CA ILE A 68 6.55 -0.87 -2.66
C ILE A 68 7.12 -2.28 -2.79
N VAL A 69 7.08 -2.87 -3.99
CA VAL A 69 7.67 -4.20 -4.25
C VAL A 69 9.18 -4.19 -4.00
N ASP A 70 9.89 -3.17 -4.48
CA ASP A 70 11.33 -3.04 -4.29
C ASP A 70 11.73 -2.92 -2.81
N LEU A 71 10.98 -2.12 -2.03
CA LEU A 71 11.15 -2.04 -0.58
C LEU A 71 10.90 -3.40 0.09
N CYS A 72 9.85 -4.11 -0.31
CA CYS A 72 9.54 -5.42 0.24
C CYS A 72 10.64 -6.44 -0.06
N ARG A 73 11.19 -6.41 -1.27
CA ARG A 73 12.31 -7.26 -1.70
C ARG A 73 13.57 -6.96 -0.90
N LYS A 74 13.95 -5.67 -0.78
CA LYS A 74 15.17 -5.24 -0.09
C LYS A 74 15.12 -5.52 1.41
N HIS A 75 14.04 -5.15 2.07
CA HIS A 75 13.93 -5.18 3.53
C HIS A 75 13.18 -6.41 4.09
N ARG A 76 12.86 -7.38 3.21
CA ARG A 76 12.17 -8.63 3.53
C ARG A 76 10.83 -8.40 4.24
N ILE A 77 10.10 -7.39 3.79
CA ILE A 77 8.79 -7.03 4.34
C ILE A 77 7.79 -8.14 3.98
N ARG A 78 7.01 -8.59 4.96
CA ARG A 78 6.02 -9.67 4.79
C ARG A 78 4.58 -9.22 4.99
N LYS A 79 4.37 -7.99 5.45
CA LYS A 79 3.05 -7.41 5.66
C LYS A 79 3.02 -6.01 5.08
N VAL A 80 2.12 -5.78 4.14
CA VAL A 80 1.93 -4.47 3.50
C VAL A 80 0.49 -4.06 3.70
N SER A 81 0.27 -2.88 4.27
CA SER A 81 -1.03 -2.25 4.37
C SER A 81 -1.03 -0.97 3.55
N ILE A 82 -2.03 -0.79 2.70
CA ILE A 82 -2.20 0.41 1.87
C ILE A 82 -3.60 0.96 2.10
N GLU A 83 -3.70 2.16 2.64
CA GLU A 83 -4.94 2.91 2.68
C GLU A 83 -4.95 3.93 1.54
N THR A 84 -5.93 3.82 0.64
CA THR A 84 -6.04 4.71 -0.52
C THR A 84 -7.47 4.86 -1.04
N GLY A 85 -7.76 6.00 -1.66
CA GLY A 85 -9.04 6.25 -2.33
C GLY A 85 -9.01 5.96 -3.83
N VAL A 86 -7.83 5.92 -4.44
CA VAL A 86 -7.66 5.69 -5.88
C VAL A 86 -6.52 4.73 -6.12
N LEU A 87 -6.78 3.68 -6.89
CA LEU A 87 -5.78 2.67 -7.23
C LEU A 87 -5.70 2.48 -8.75
N THR A 88 -4.49 2.54 -9.29
CA THR A 88 -4.24 2.16 -10.69
C THR A 88 -4.33 0.64 -10.82
N THR A 89 -5.38 0.16 -11.47
CA THR A 89 -5.68 -1.28 -11.55
C THR A 89 -5.09 -2.00 -12.75
N SER A 90 -4.54 -1.29 -13.74
CA SER A 90 -3.95 -1.88 -14.96
C SER A 90 -2.79 -2.81 -14.62
N THR A 91 -2.00 -2.47 -13.60
CA THR A 91 -0.82 -3.23 -13.15
C THR A 91 -1.04 -3.95 -11.82
N PHE A 92 -2.23 -3.82 -11.22
CA PHE A 92 -2.51 -4.36 -9.90
C PHE A 92 -2.33 -5.88 -9.80
N LYS A 93 -2.74 -6.63 -10.84
CA LYS A 93 -2.55 -8.09 -10.86
C LYS A 93 -1.07 -8.45 -10.66
N ASN A 94 -0.19 -7.88 -11.50
CA ASN A 94 1.25 -8.10 -11.44
C ASN A 94 1.85 -7.61 -10.11
N PHE A 95 1.40 -6.46 -9.61
CA PHE A 95 1.82 -5.93 -8.31
C PHE A 95 1.54 -6.91 -7.17
N VAL A 96 0.33 -7.45 -7.08
CA VAL A 96 -0.05 -8.41 -6.05
C VAL A 96 0.74 -9.72 -6.20
N SER A 97 0.84 -10.27 -7.42
CA SER A 97 1.57 -11.51 -7.65
C SER A 97 3.04 -11.41 -7.24
N GLN A 98 3.69 -10.27 -7.50
CA GLN A 98 5.05 -10.03 -7.04
C GLN A 98 5.16 -9.99 -5.51
N LEU A 99 4.24 -9.33 -4.81
CA LEU A 99 4.23 -9.31 -3.34
C LEU A 99 4.04 -10.70 -2.75
N VAL A 100 3.07 -11.47 -3.27
CA VAL A 100 2.79 -12.83 -2.79
C VAL A 100 3.95 -13.78 -3.09
N HIS A 101 4.60 -13.65 -4.25
CA HIS A 101 5.80 -14.43 -4.56
C HIS A 101 6.97 -14.11 -3.62
N LEU A 102 7.07 -12.86 -3.16
CA LEU A 102 8.00 -12.50 -2.09
C LEU A 102 7.58 -13.08 -0.73
N GLY A 103 6.39 -13.68 -0.60
CA GLY A 103 5.82 -14.16 0.65
C GLY A 103 5.18 -13.06 1.51
N ALA A 104 4.85 -11.91 0.91
CA ALA A 104 4.19 -10.80 1.58
C ALA A 104 2.67 -10.87 1.40
N THR A 105 1.93 -10.52 2.46
CA THR A 105 0.48 -10.32 2.40
C THR A 105 0.18 -8.84 2.17
N LEU A 106 -0.79 -8.55 1.31
CA LEU A 106 -1.29 -7.20 1.06
C LEU A 106 -2.68 -7.01 1.70
N ASP A 107 -2.83 -5.95 2.49
CA ASP A 107 -4.12 -5.44 2.95
C ASP A 107 -4.34 -4.06 2.32
N LEU A 108 -5.34 -3.93 1.46
CA LEU A 108 -5.72 -2.71 0.77
C LEU A 108 -7.04 -2.19 1.33
N ILE A 109 -7.07 -0.94 1.79
CA ILE A 109 -8.17 -0.33 2.53
C ILE A 109 -8.63 0.93 1.81
N GLU A 110 -9.95 1.06 1.59
CA GLU A 110 -10.59 2.28 1.12
C GLU A 110 -11.60 2.75 2.15
N ASN A 111 -11.47 4.01 2.54
CA ASN A 111 -12.47 4.73 3.32
C ASN A 111 -13.07 5.81 2.41
N THR A 112 -14.33 5.64 1.99
CA THR A 112 -14.99 6.59 1.08
C THR A 112 -16.22 7.24 1.69
N HIS A 113 -16.45 8.47 1.27
CA HIS A 113 -17.65 9.26 1.59
C HIS A 113 -18.77 9.05 0.56
N SER A 114 -18.55 8.18 -0.42
CA SER A 114 -19.52 7.89 -1.47
C SER A 114 -20.46 6.78 -1.03
N ASN A 115 -21.74 6.93 -1.34
CA ASN A 115 -22.74 5.86 -1.24
C ASN A 115 -22.81 5.01 -2.53
N HIS A 116 -21.99 5.32 -3.54
CA HIS A 116 -21.92 4.53 -4.75
C HIS A 116 -21.28 3.16 -4.46
N LEU A 117 -21.86 2.09 -5.02
CA LEU A 117 -21.36 0.71 -4.92
C LEU A 117 -20.14 0.45 -5.83
N VAL A 118 -19.15 1.33 -5.74
CA VAL A 118 -17.85 1.24 -6.43
C VAL A 118 -16.75 1.21 -5.40
N TYR A 119 -15.74 0.39 -5.66
CA TYR A 119 -14.66 0.07 -4.73
C TYR A 119 -13.33 0.37 -5.41
N PHE A 120 -12.58 1.34 -4.90
CA PHE A 120 -11.42 1.94 -5.56
C PHE A 120 -11.72 2.36 -7.01
N ASN A 121 -12.86 3.02 -7.22
CA ASN A 121 -13.39 3.43 -8.54
C ASN A 121 -13.64 2.27 -9.53
N LYS A 122 -13.83 1.04 -9.04
CA LYS A 122 -14.19 -0.13 -9.87
C LYS A 122 -15.46 -0.80 -9.37
N SER A 123 -16.16 -1.48 -10.28
CA SER A 123 -17.35 -2.25 -9.92
C SER A 123 -16.98 -3.53 -9.19
N ARG A 124 -17.94 -4.12 -8.47
CA ARG A 124 -17.77 -5.46 -7.86
C ARG A 124 -17.38 -6.52 -8.89
N VAL A 125 -18.03 -6.52 -10.06
CA VAL A 125 -17.78 -7.46 -11.16
C VAL A 125 -16.33 -7.38 -11.65
N PHE A 126 -15.72 -6.19 -11.66
CA PHE A 126 -14.30 -6.05 -11.99
C PHE A 126 -13.42 -6.81 -10.99
N TRP A 127 -13.66 -6.62 -9.69
CA TRP A 127 -12.90 -7.27 -8.63
C TRP A 127 -13.09 -8.79 -8.61
N ASP A 128 -14.30 -9.29 -8.87
CA ASP A 128 -14.56 -10.72 -8.95
C ASP A 128 -13.79 -11.37 -10.12
N LYS A 129 -13.75 -10.71 -11.29
CA LYS A 129 -12.94 -11.17 -12.43
C LYS A 129 -11.44 -11.16 -12.12
N LEU A 130 -10.96 -10.10 -11.47
CA LEU A 130 -9.55 -9.98 -11.08
C LEU A 130 -9.16 -11.07 -10.08
N LYS A 131 -10.04 -11.39 -9.12
CA LYS A 131 -9.86 -12.48 -8.16
C LYS A 131 -9.70 -13.83 -8.86
N GLU A 132 -10.56 -14.16 -9.83
CA GLU A 132 -10.41 -15.41 -10.58
C GLU A 132 -9.10 -15.43 -11.39
N GLY A 133 -8.70 -14.30 -12.00
CA GLY A 133 -7.42 -14.21 -12.68
C GLY A 133 -6.20 -14.35 -11.75
N LEU A 134 -6.27 -13.87 -10.51
CA LEU A 134 -5.23 -14.04 -9.49
C LEU A 134 -5.15 -15.50 -8.98
N LYS A 135 -6.30 -16.17 -8.89
CA LYS A 135 -6.37 -17.58 -8.50
C LYS A 135 -5.60 -18.50 -9.45
N GLU A 136 -5.60 -18.18 -10.75
CA GLU A 136 -4.78 -18.89 -11.76
C GLU A 136 -3.26 -18.79 -11.47
N GLU A 137 -2.83 -17.76 -10.74
CA GLU A 137 -1.44 -17.54 -10.32
C GLU A 137 -1.17 -18.02 -8.89
N ASN A 138 -2.08 -18.82 -8.31
CA ASN A 138 -2.06 -19.28 -6.92
C ASN A 138 -2.08 -18.14 -5.88
N VAL A 139 -2.66 -16.99 -6.24
CA VAL A 139 -2.89 -15.88 -5.32
C VAL A 139 -4.33 -15.90 -4.83
N SER A 140 -4.51 -15.89 -3.51
CA SER A 140 -5.82 -15.75 -2.87
C SER A 140 -6.17 -14.28 -2.72
N MET A 141 -7.38 -13.90 -3.14
CA MET A 141 -7.92 -12.55 -2.92
C MET A 141 -9.28 -12.64 -2.23
N ARG A 142 -9.44 -11.88 -1.15
CA ARG A 142 -10.68 -11.73 -0.38
C ARG A 142 -11.05 -10.26 -0.29
N MET A 143 -12.34 -9.96 -0.45
CA MET A 143 -12.87 -8.60 -0.38
C MET A 143 -14.01 -8.57 0.64
N LEU A 144 -13.91 -7.66 1.59
CA LEU A 144 -14.93 -7.37 2.59
C LEU A 144 -15.37 -5.91 2.41
N THR A 145 -16.67 -5.69 2.46
CA THR A 145 -17.26 -4.35 2.35
C THR A 145 -18.22 -4.15 3.51
N ARG A 146 -18.17 -2.97 4.11
CA ARG A 146 -19.15 -2.54 5.10
C ARG A 146 -19.77 -1.23 4.61
N HIS A 147 -21.07 -1.28 4.41
CA HIS A 147 -21.94 -0.13 4.18
C HIS A 147 -22.66 0.14 5.50
N ASP A 148 -22.87 1.39 5.83
CA ASP A 148 -23.45 1.74 7.10
C ASP A 148 -24.43 2.89 6.86
N ASP A 149 -25.70 2.51 6.82
CA ASP A 149 -26.81 3.33 6.31
C ASP A 149 -27.33 4.33 7.37
N ASP A 150 -26.91 4.20 8.64
CA ASP A 150 -27.44 4.96 9.79
C ASP A 150 -26.62 6.23 10.15
N PHE A 151 -25.60 6.58 9.34
CA PHE A 151 -24.63 7.61 9.71
C PHE A 151 -25.06 9.06 9.42
N HIS A 152 -26.00 9.59 10.20
CA HIS A 152 -26.43 10.98 10.07
C HIS A 152 -25.77 12.00 11.02
N THR A 153 -24.92 11.63 11.99
CA THR A 153 -24.49 12.63 12.99
C THR A 153 -23.02 12.68 13.46
N ASN A 154 -22.16 11.66 13.36
CA ASN A 154 -20.84 11.73 14.04
C ASN A 154 -19.63 10.99 13.42
N TYR A 155 -19.72 10.39 12.22
CA TYR A 155 -18.59 9.68 11.60
C TYR A 155 -18.32 10.12 10.16
N THR A 156 -17.06 10.02 9.75
CA THR A 156 -16.60 10.57 8.47
C THR A 156 -16.84 9.67 7.26
N HIS A 157 -17.10 8.36 7.30
CA HIS A 157 -17.11 7.53 6.05
C HIS A 157 -18.39 6.70 5.86
N TYR A 158 -18.89 6.61 4.62
CA TYR A 158 -20.11 5.88 4.22
C TYR A 158 -19.84 4.42 3.82
N MET A 159 -18.65 4.12 3.32
CA MET A 159 -18.26 2.76 2.95
C MET A 159 -16.81 2.50 3.31
N ARG A 160 -16.57 1.33 3.89
CA ARG A 160 -15.23 0.78 4.12
C ARG A 160 -15.05 -0.48 3.31
N THR A 161 -14.03 -0.47 2.47
CA THR A 161 -13.63 -1.64 1.67
C THR A 161 -12.29 -2.14 2.16
N HIS A 162 -12.18 -3.46 2.34
CA HIS A 162 -10.91 -4.12 2.63
C HIS A 162 -10.70 -5.25 1.64
N ILE A 163 -9.61 -5.20 0.89
CA ILE A 163 -9.14 -6.26 0.02
C ILE A 163 -7.87 -6.85 0.64
N ARG A 164 -7.86 -8.16 0.85
CA ARG A 164 -6.69 -8.90 1.30
C ARG A 164 -6.21 -9.84 0.21
N CYS A 165 -4.91 -9.80 -0.09
CA CYS A 165 -4.25 -10.72 -1.00
C CYS A 165 -3.11 -11.47 -0.29
N GLU A 166 -3.03 -12.78 -0.52
CA GLU A 166 -2.05 -13.70 0.10
C GLU A 166 -1.73 -14.92 -0.75
#